data_AF-A0A660V5E0-F1
#
_entry.id   AF-A0A660V5E0-F1
#
_cell.length_a   1.000
_cell.length_b   1.000
_cell.length_c   1.000
_cell.angle_alpha   90.00
_cell.angle_beta   90.00
_cell.angle_gamma   90.00
#
_symmetry.space_group_name_H-M   'P 1'
#
loop_
_entity.id
_entity.type
_entity.pdbx_description
1 polymer ?
#
loop_
_entity_poly.entity_id
_entity_poly.type
_entity_poly.pdbx_seq_one_letter_code
_entity_poly.pdbx_strand_id
1 'polypeptide(L)' 'MAKSKDVVKQISKATRRKFSADEKIRIVLEGLRGETPISEVCRREGIAVSVYYKWSKSDSSG' A
#
# COMPACT_ATOMS: atom_id res chain seq x y z
N MET A 1 8.01 18.81 18.32
CA MET A 1 6.55 18.74 18.12
C MET A 1 6.20 17.30 17.77
N ALA A 2 5.38 16.63 18.59
CA ALA A 2 5.15 15.20 18.56
C ALA A 2 4.23 14.75 17.39
N LYS A 3 4.52 13.60 16.77
CA LYS A 3 3.48 12.76 16.17
C LYS A 3 3.85 11.28 16.21
N SER A 4 3.17 10.59 17.11
CA SER A 4 3.09 9.15 17.30
C SER A 4 2.64 8.41 16.04
N LYS A 5 3.06 7.13 15.87
CA LYS A 5 2.17 5.96 15.92
C LYS A 5 2.87 4.66 15.50
N ASP A 6 3.20 3.89 16.51
CA ASP A 6 3.27 2.42 16.53
C ASP A 6 2.00 1.78 15.92
N VAL A 7 1.95 1.50 14.61
CA VAL A 7 0.91 0.66 13.97
C VAL A 7 1.48 -0.07 12.76
N VAL A 8 2.46 -0.94 12.96
CA VAL A 8 2.79 -2.00 11.98
C VAL A 8 2.71 -3.39 12.60
N LYS A 9 2.05 -3.49 13.75
CA LYS A 9 1.69 -4.77 14.33
C LYS A 9 0.63 -5.41 13.42
N GLN A 10 1.08 -6.45 12.70
CA GLN A 10 0.31 -7.62 12.27
C GLN A 10 -0.92 -7.31 11.43
N ILE A 11 -0.77 -7.40 10.10
CA ILE A 11 -1.91 -7.77 9.27
C ILE A 11 -1.48 -8.88 8.32
N SER A 12 -1.39 -10.06 8.94
CA SER A 12 -2.01 -11.31 8.49
C SER A 12 -2.23 -11.47 6.98
N LYS A 13 -1.54 -12.48 6.44
CA LYS A 13 -2.04 -13.49 5.50
C LYS A 13 -3.46 -13.24 4.97
N ALA A 14 -3.63 -12.76 3.74
CA ALA A 14 -4.89 -12.94 3.00
C ALA A 14 -4.84 -12.61 1.49
N THR A 15 -3.67 -12.50 0.85
CA THR A 15 -3.63 -12.45 -0.62
C THR A 15 -2.63 -13.48 -1.12
N ARG A 16 -3.14 -14.64 -1.51
CA ARG A 16 -2.39 -15.72 -2.18
C ARG A 16 -1.84 -15.31 -3.56
N ARG A 17 -2.03 -14.04 -3.94
CA ARG A 17 -1.57 -13.40 -5.17
C ARG A 17 -0.18 -12.81 -4.87
N LYS A 18 0.86 -13.42 -5.42
CA LYS A 18 2.24 -12.94 -5.31
C LYS A 18 2.39 -11.73 -6.23
N PHE A 19 2.45 -10.52 -5.66
CA PHE A 19 2.92 -9.33 -6.37
C PHE A 19 4.42 -9.23 -6.18
N SER A 20 5.16 -8.97 -7.26
CA SER A 20 6.60 -8.69 -7.17
C SER A 20 6.86 -7.32 -6.53
N ALA A 21 8.08 -7.09 -6.07
CA ALA A 21 8.49 -5.79 -5.51
C ALA A 21 8.25 -4.66 -6.51
N ASP A 22 8.59 -4.88 -7.79
CA ASP A 22 8.39 -3.92 -8.88
C ASP A 22 6.91 -3.55 -9.10
N GLU A 23 6.02 -4.54 -9.13
CA GLU A 23 4.57 -4.31 -9.23
C GLU A 23 4.08 -3.51 -8.03
N LYS A 24 4.44 -3.93 -6.81
CA LYS A 24 4.08 -3.20 -5.59
C LYS A 24 4.52 -1.74 -5.66
N ILE A 25 5.76 -1.48 -6.07
CA ILE A 25 6.32 -0.12 -6.17
C ILE A 25 5.52 0.70 -7.20
N ARG A 26 5.23 0.16 -8.38
CA ARG A 26 4.45 0.86 -9.42
C ARG A 26 3.08 1.29 -8.91
N ILE A 27 2.37 0.39 -8.24
CA ILE A 27 1.03 0.64 -7.72
C ILE A 27 1.07 1.70 -6.61
N VAL A 28 2.02 1.59 -5.68
CA VAL A 28 2.20 2.57 -4.59
C VAL A 28 2.56 3.94 -5.14
N LEU A 29 3.47 4.05 -6.10
CA LEU A 29 3.86 5.32 -6.72
C LEU A 29 2.68 6.00 -7.40
N GLU A 30 1.83 5.25 -8.12
CA GLU A 30 0.65 5.81 -8.78
C GLU A 30 -0.33 6.41 -7.79
N GLY A 31 -0.59 5.72 -6.68
CA GLY A 31 -1.46 6.26 -5.62
C GLY A 31 -0.83 7.41 -4.83
N LEU A 32 0.50 7.48 -4.72
CA LEU A 32 1.21 8.59 -4.09
C LEU A 32 1.18 9.88 -4.92
N ARG A 33 1.12 9.78 -6.26
CA ARG A 33 1.03 10.94 -7.16
C ARG A 33 -0.25 11.77 -6.93
N GLY A 34 -1.31 11.15 -6.40
CA GLY A 34 -2.58 11.83 -6.14
C GLY A 34 -3.41 12.12 -7.39
N GLU A 35 -2.99 11.64 -8.57
CA GLU A 35 -3.72 11.82 -9.83
C GLU A 35 -4.94 10.89 -9.94
N THR A 36 -4.84 9.68 -9.39
CA THR A 36 -5.94 8.69 -9.38
C THR A 36 -6.29 8.33 -7.94
N PRO A 37 -7.58 8.28 -7.56
CA PRO A 37 -7.96 7.90 -6.20
C PRO A 37 -7.53 6.45 -5.92
N ILE A 38 -7.05 6.18 -4.69
CA ILE A 38 -6.57 4.85 -4.29
C ILE A 38 -7.60 3.75 -4.55
N SER A 39 -8.89 4.05 -4.44
CA SER A 39 -9.97 3.11 -4.74
C SER A 39 -9.99 2.66 -6.21
N GLU A 40 -9.69 3.57 -7.15
CA GLU A 40 -9.58 3.28 -8.59
C GLU A 40 -8.33 2.46 -8.87
N VAL A 41 -7.17 2.90 -8.37
CA VAL A 41 -5.89 2.16 -8.51
C VAL A 41 -6.05 0.73 -8.00
N CYS A 42 -6.64 0.56 -6.81
CA CYS A 42 -6.89 -0.74 -6.22
C CYS A 42 -7.84 -1.60 -7.06
N ARG A 43 -8.87 -1.01 -7.67
CA ARG A 43 -9.81 -1.71 -8.55
C ARG A 43 -9.15 -2.20 -9.84
N ARG A 44 -8.33 -1.34 -10.47
CA ARG A 44 -7.62 -1.67 -11.72
C ARG A 44 -6.65 -2.83 -11.53
N GLU A 45 -5.88 -2.78 -10.45
CA GLU A 45 -4.86 -3.79 -10.13
C GLU A 45 -5.47 -5.04 -9.46
N GLY A 46 -6.73 -4.95 -9.00
CA GLY A 46 -7.40 -6.03 -8.27
C GLY A 46 -6.82 -6.26 -6.88
N ILE A 47 -6.34 -5.20 -6.23
CA ILE A 47 -5.85 -5.23 -4.85
C ILE A 47 -6.86 -4.61 -3.88
N ALA A 48 -6.77 -4.98 -2.61
CA ALA A 48 -7.56 -4.33 -1.58
C ALA A 48 -6.91 -3.00 -1.17
N VAL A 49 -7.71 -1.97 -0.92
CA VAL A 49 -7.25 -0.67 -0.39
C VAL A 49 -6.44 -0.84 0.91
N SER A 50 -6.83 -1.80 1.76
CA SER A 50 -6.06 -2.16 2.97
C SER A 50 -4.64 -2.62 2.65
N VAL A 51 -4.43 -3.34 1.54
CA VAL A 51 -3.11 -3.81 1.11
C VAL A 51 -2.24 -2.65 0.62
N TYR A 52 -2.81 -1.75 -0.19
CA TYR A 52 -2.11 -0.54 -0.63
C TYR A 52 -1.56 0.28 0.54
N TYR A 53 -2.39 0.54 1.56
CA TYR A 53 -1.95 1.31 2.71
C TYR A 53 -0.87 0.59 3.53
N LYS A 54 -0.91 -0.74 3.64
CA LYS A 54 0.21 -1.49 4.25
C LYS A 54 1.51 -1.32 3.48
N TRP A 55 1.43 -1.33 2.15
CA TRP A 55 2.59 -1.19 1.28
C TRP A 55 3.22 0.20 1.40
N SER A 56 2.40 1.25 1.28
CA SER A 56 2.83 2.65 1.41
C SER A 56 3.44 2.94 2.80
N LYS A 57 2.85 2.38 3.87
CA LYS A 57 3.30 2.63 5.24
C LYS A 57 4.63 1.94 5.60
N SER A 58 4.98 0.86 4.91
CA SER A 58 6.24 0.14 5.13
C SER A 58 7.45 0.78 4.44
N ASP A 59 7.22 1.57 3.39
CA ASP A 59 8.29 2.15 2.55
C ASP A 59 8.75 3.51 3.09
N SER A 60 7.86 4.24 3.77
CA SER A 60 8.11 5.61 4.25
C SER A 60 8.77 5.67 5.64
N SER A 61 9.25 4.54 6.18
CA SER A 61 9.93 4.46 7.48
C SER A 61 11.36 3.97 7.29
N GLY A 62 12.18 4.75 6.59
CA GLY A 62 13.64 4.67 6.56
C GLY A 62 14.24 5.89 7.23
#